data_AF-A0A953GCY6-F1
#
_entry.id   AF-A0A953GCY6-F1
#
_cell.length_a   1.000
_cell.length_b   1.000
_cell.length_c   1.000
_cell.angle_alpha   90.00
_cell.angle_beta   90.00
_cell.angle_gamma   90.00
#
_symmetry.space_group_name_H-M   'P 1'
#
loop_
_entity.id
_entity.type
_entity.pdbx_description
1 polymer ?
#
loop_
_entity_poly.entity_id
_entity_poly.type
_entity_poly.pdbx_seq_one_letter_code
_entity_poly.pdbx_strand_id
1 'polypeptide(L)'
;MSSVFTEIYYLRAAFETLPSGVRDSMLNHYKSEVLRKYGMTDSAFEHQIALYNANPSALQALEEEVSRILREHINSDSTRVANGTTAKDTMN
;
A
#
# COMPACT_ATOMS: atom_id res chain seq x y z
N MET A 1 -9.33 5.73 -8.83
CA MET A 1 -10.17 5.79 -7.61
C MET A 1 -9.82 4.65 -6.68
N SER A 2 -10.03 3.36 -7.04
CA SER A 2 -9.56 2.23 -6.19
C SER A 2 -8.07 2.33 -5.89
N SER A 3 -7.25 2.79 -6.85
CA SER A 3 -5.80 2.97 -6.67
C SER A 3 -5.40 3.87 -5.50
N VAL A 4 -6.18 4.92 -5.18
CA VAL A 4 -5.92 5.80 -4.01
C VAL A 4 -6.11 5.01 -2.72
N PHE A 5 -7.23 4.31 -2.63
CA PHE A 5 -7.55 3.47 -1.49
C PHE A 5 -6.54 2.34 -1.35
N THR A 6 -6.21 1.65 -2.43
CA THR A 6 -5.25 0.56 -2.41
C THR A 6 -3.88 1.01 -1.94
N GLU A 7 -3.37 2.15 -2.42
CA GLU A 7 -2.08 2.70 -1.97
C GLU A 7 -2.14 3.07 -0.47
N ILE A 8 -3.20 3.71 0.01
CA ILE A 8 -3.34 4.08 1.43
C ILE A 8 -3.50 2.85 2.34
N TYR A 9 -4.26 1.85 1.91
CA TYR A 9 -4.40 0.58 2.63
C TYR A 9 -3.08 -0.21 2.65
N TYR A 10 -2.34 -0.22 1.54
CA TYR A 10 -1.02 -0.81 1.48
C TYR A 10 -0.06 -0.12 2.47
N LEU A 11 -0.03 1.22 2.51
CA LEU A 11 0.80 1.96 3.47
C LEU A 11 0.44 1.60 4.92
N ARG A 12 -0.86 1.44 5.21
CA ARG A 12 -1.34 1.01 6.52
C ARG A 12 -0.83 -0.39 6.89
N ALA A 13 -0.89 -1.34 5.98
CA ALA A 13 -0.36 -2.68 6.19
C ALA A 13 1.18 -2.67 6.32
N ALA A 14 1.88 -1.90 5.49
CA ALA A 14 3.34 -1.80 5.48
C ALA A 14 3.90 -1.22 6.79
N PHE A 15 3.17 -0.31 7.44
CA PHE A 15 3.59 0.33 8.68
C PHE A 15 2.97 -0.28 9.94
N GLU A 16 2.19 -1.35 9.83
CA GLU A 16 1.47 -1.94 10.97
C GLU A 16 2.41 -2.36 12.11
N THR A 17 3.64 -2.77 11.78
CA THR A 17 4.66 -3.23 12.73
C THR A 17 5.42 -2.10 13.43
N LEU A 18 5.21 -0.84 13.04
CA LEU A 18 5.91 0.32 13.61
C LEU A 18 5.24 0.79 14.93
N PRO A 19 6.02 1.39 15.86
CA PRO A 19 5.45 2.05 17.03
C PRO A 19 4.42 3.10 16.65
N SER A 20 3.33 3.22 17.43
CA SER A 20 2.15 4.04 17.08
C SER A 20 2.50 5.48 16.67
N GLY A 21 3.34 6.19 17.42
CA GLY A 21 3.72 7.57 17.07
C GLY A 21 4.49 7.70 15.75
N VAL A 22 5.33 6.72 15.42
CA VAL A 22 6.09 6.68 14.16
C VAL A 22 5.16 6.27 13.02
N ARG A 23 4.36 5.23 13.23
CA ARG A 23 3.36 4.75 12.27
C ARG A 23 2.40 5.87 11.87
N ASP A 24 1.82 6.57 12.84
CA ASP A 24 0.79 7.58 12.58
C ASP A 24 1.40 8.80 11.85
N SER A 25 2.63 9.17 12.19
CA SER A 25 3.38 10.23 11.47
C SER A 25 3.67 9.84 10.02
N MET A 26 4.15 8.60 9.79
CA MET A 26 4.42 8.09 8.44
C MET A 26 3.13 7.98 7.63
N LEU A 27 2.06 7.44 8.21
CA LEU A 27 0.78 7.34 7.53
C LEU A 27 0.22 8.69 7.12
N ASN A 28 0.28 9.69 8.01
CA ASN A 28 -0.17 11.04 7.66
C ASN A 28 0.66 11.66 6.54
N HIS A 29 1.99 11.51 6.60
CA HIS A 29 2.88 12.02 5.57
C HIS A 29 2.58 11.39 4.21
N TYR A 30 2.60 10.05 4.13
CA TYR A 30 2.40 9.35 2.86
C TYR A 30 0.95 9.41 2.35
N LYS A 31 -0.06 9.46 3.24
CA LYS A 31 -1.45 9.74 2.84
C LYS A 31 -1.52 11.07 2.10
N SER A 32 -0.93 12.13 2.64
CA SER A 32 -0.93 13.45 1.99
C SER A 32 -0.27 13.41 0.60
N GLU A 33 0.84 12.68 0.46
CA GLU A 33 1.52 12.52 -0.83
C GLU A 33 0.69 11.76 -1.85
N VAL A 34 0.04 10.67 -1.44
CA VAL A 34 -0.86 9.89 -2.31
C VAL A 34 -2.05 10.75 -2.73
N LEU A 35 -2.70 11.44 -1.78
CA LEU A 35 -3.81 12.33 -2.10
C LEU A 35 -3.40 13.43 -3.09
N ARG A 36 -2.23 14.05 -2.88
CA ARG A 36 -1.66 15.04 -3.82
C ARG A 36 -1.41 14.44 -5.21
N LYS A 37 -0.81 13.24 -5.28
CA LYS A 37 -0.54 12.52 -6.54
C LYS A 37 -1.80 12.29 -7.37
N TYR A 38 -2.94 12.07 -6.71
CA TYR A 38 -4.23 11.83 -7.36
C TYR A 38 -5.14 13.08 -7.43
N GLY A 39 -4.65 14.26 -7.05
CA GLY A 39 -5.43 15.50 -7.05
C GLY A 39 -6.64 15.46 -6.12
N MET A 40 -6.55 14.70 -5.02
CA MET A 40 -7.62 14.49 -4.06
C MET A 40 -7.35 15.27 -2.77
N THR A 41 -8.39 15.86 -2.20
CA THR A 41 -8.34 16.49 -0.88
C THR A 41 -8.70 15.48 0.21
N ASP A 42 -8.24 15.69 1.44
CA ASP A 42 -8.63 14.86 2.59
C ASP A 42 -10.16 14.75 2.75
N SER A 43 -10.92 15.85 2.60
CA SER A 43 -12.38 15.82 2.72
C SER A 43 -13.06 14.93 1.69
N ALA A 44 -12.62 15.00 0.43
CA ALA A 44 -13.09 14.12 -0.64
C ALA A 44 -12.75 12.65 -0.35
N PHE A 45 -11.56 12.38 0.18
CA PHE A 45 -11.16 11.04 0.59
C PHE A 45 -12.03 10.49 1.73
N GLU A 46 -12.24 11.26 2.79
CA GLU A 46 -13.07 10.86 3.94
C GLU A 46 -14.53 10.62 3.54
N HIS A 47 -15.11 11.51 2.71
CA HIS A 47 -16.46 11.33 2.19
C HIS A 47 -16.58 10.03 1.40
N GLN A 48 -15.53 9.68 0.65
CA GLN A 48 -15.53 8.48 -0.16
C GLN A 48 -15.28 7.21 0.67
N ILE A 49 -14.45 7.26 1.72
CA ILE A 49 -14.40 6.20 2.75
C ILE A 49 -15.79 5.93 3.32
N ALA A 50 -16.54 6.98 3.67
CA ALA A 50 -17.87 6.82 4.24
C ALA A 50 -18.82 6.08 3.28
N LEU A 51 -18.74 6.37 1.97
CA LEU A 51 -19.51 5.65 0.94
C LEU A 51 -19.08 4.19 0.79
N TYR A 52 -17.78 3.90 0.88
CA TYR A 52 -17.26 2.53 0.84
C TYR A 52 -17.66 1.73 2.08
N ASN A 53 -17.60 2.33 3.27
CA ASN A 53 -18.03 1.69 4.52
C ASN A 53 -19.54 1.41 4.54
N ALA A 54 -20.33 2.21 3.82
CA ALA A 54 -21.76 1.97 3.64
C ALA A 54 -22.06 0.84 2.64
N ASN A 55 -21.06 0.33 1.90
CA ASN A 55 -21.21 -0.72 0.89
C ASN A 55 -20.23 -1.89 1.13
N PRO A 56 -20.64 -2.94 1.86
CA PRO A 56 -19.78 -4.06 2.23
C PRO A 56 -19.13 -4.78 1.05
N SER A 57 -19.82 -4.90 -0.08
CA SER A 57 -19.29 -5.56 -1.28
C SER A 57 -18.16 -4.77 -1.93
N ALA A 58 -18.22 -3.43 -1.87
CA ALA A 58 -17.17 -2.57 -2.40
C ALA A 58 -15.91 -2.61 -1.52
N LEU A 59 -16.08 -2.76 -0.20
CA LEU A 59 -14.98 -2.93 0.74
C LEU A 59 -14.26 -4.27 0.51
N GLN A 60 -15.01 -5.36 0.34
CA GLN A 60 -14.42 -6.68 0.08
C GLN A 60 -13.57 -6.69 -1.20
N ALA A 61 -14.09 -6.11 -2.30
CA ALA A 61 -13.33 -6.01 -3.55
C ALA A 61 -12.02 -5.22 -3.39
N LEU A 62 -12.03 -4.18 -2.55
CA LEU A 62 -10.83 -3.40 -2.25
C LEU A 62 -9.81 -4.21 -1.44
N GLU A 63 -10.25 -4.98 -0.44
CA GLU A 63 -9.38 -5.85 0.35
C GLU A 63 -8.71 -6.93 -0.50
N GLU A 64 -9.45 -7.52 -1.44
CA GLU A 64 -8.93 -8.51 -2.39
C GLU A 64 -7.88 -7.89 -3.33
N GLU A 65 -8.12 -6.69 -3.84
CA GLU A 65 -7.18 -5.92 -4.67
C GLU A 65 -5.89 -5.59 -3.91
N VAL A 66 -5.99 -5.12 -2.67
CA VAL A 66 -4.83 -4.84 -1.80
C VAL A 66 -4.05 -6.13 -1.54
N SER A 67 -4.74 -7.22 -1.23
CA SER A 67 -4.12 -8.53 -0.99
C SER A 67 -3.40 -9.09 -2.21
N ARG A 68 -3.92 -8.79 -3.42
CA ARG A 68 -3.26 -9.15 -4.68
C ARG A 68 -1.97 -8.35 -4.87
N ILE A 69 -2.03 -7.03 -4.69
CA ILE A 69 -0.87 -6.14 -4.85
C ILE A 69 0.23 -6.45 -3.81
N LEU A 70 -0.15 -6.74 -2.56
CA LEU A 70 0.79 -7.18 -1.53
C LEU A 70 1.50 -8.48 -1.94
N ARG A 71 0.75 -9.49 -2.45
CA ARG A 71 1.34 -10.74 -2.93
C ARG A 71 2.28 -10.52 -4.12
N GLU A 72 1.89 -9.69 -5.08
CA GLU A 72 2.75 -9.34 -6.22
C GLU A 72 4.02 -8.61 -5.79
N HIS A 73 3.92 -7.73 -4.79
CA HIS A 73 5.06 -7.00 -4.25
C HIS A 73 6.02 -7.93 -3.48
N ILE A 74 5.50 -8.81 -2.61
CA ILE A 74 6.31 -9.82 -1.89
C ILE A 74 7.01 -10.77 -2.86
N ASN A 75 6.34 -11.18 -3.93
CA ASN A 75 6.93 -12.03 -4.96
C ASN A 75 7.98 -11.29 -5.80
N SER A 76 7.77 -10.00 -6.07
CA SER A 76 8.78 -9.14 -6.72
C SER A 76 10.00 -8.89 -5.85
N ASP A 77 9.84 -8.77 -4.53
CA ASP A 77 10.97 -8.64 -3.61
C ASP A 77 11.72 -9.98 -3.46
N SER A 78 11.02 -11.11 -3.42
CA SER A 78 11.64 -12.43 -3.38
C SER A 78 12.50 -12.72 -4.63
N THR A 79 12.09 -12.23 -5.80
CA THR A 79 12.87 -12.36 -7.05
C THR A 79 14.06 -11.39 -7.11
N ARG A 80 14.02 -10.23 -6.44
CA ARG A 80 15.20 -9.36 -6.28
C ARG A 80 16.27 -9.97 -5.38
N VAL A 81 15.88 -10.69 -4.32
CA VAL A 81 16.86 -11.36 -3.44
C VAL A 81 17.46 -12.60 -4.11
N ALA A 82 16.67 -13.36 -4.88
CA ALA A 82 17.14 -14.53 -5.61
C ALA A 82 18.14 -14.20 -6.75
N ASN A 83 17.97 -13.08 -7.45
CA ASN A 83 18.89 -12.67 -8.52
C ASN A 83 20.12 -11.88 -8.05
N GLY A 84 20.23 -11.57 -6.76
CA GLY A 84 21.38 -10.84 -6.19
C GLY A 84 22.54 -11.72 -5.70
N THR A 85 22.40 -13.05 -5.71
CA THR A 85 23.35 -13.97 -5.03
C THR A 85 24.07 -14.95 -5.97
N THR A 86 23.95 -14.80 -7.29
CA THR A 86 24.61 -15.69 -8.28
C THR A 86 25.49 -14.92 -9.28
N ALA A 87 26.25 -13.94 -8.81
CA ALA A 87 27.29 -13.28 -9.62
C ALA A 87 28.64 -13.16 -8.90
N LYS A 88 29.01 -14.17 -8.11
CA LYS A 88 30.41 -14.42 -7.72
C LYS A 88 30.66 -15.93 -7.66
N ASP A 89 31.36 -16.41 -8.67
CA ASP A 89 32.22 -17.61 -8.71
C ASP A 89 32.04 -18.39 -10.02
N THR A 90 32.46 -17.77 -11.11
CA THR A 90 33.03 -18.51 -12.25
C THR A 90 33.96 -17.60 -13.05
N MET A 91 35.12 -17.27 -12.48
CA MET A 91 36.30 -17.00 -13.30
C MET A 91 37.59 -17.14 -12.49
N ASN A 92 38.44 -18.04 -13.00
CA ASN A 92 39.78 -18.48 -12.56
C ASN A 92 39.85 -19.49 -11.43
#